data_AF-A0A957TE84-F1
#
_entry.id   AF-A0A957TE84-F1
#
_cell.length_a   1.000
_cell.length_b   1.000
_cell.length_c   1.000
_cell.angle_alpha   90.00
_cell.angle_beta   90.00
_cell.angle_gamma   90.00
#
_symmetry.space_group_name_H-M   'P 1'
#
loop_
_entity.id
_entity.type
_entity.pdbx_description
1 polymer ?
#
loop_
_entity_poly.entity_id
_entity_poly.type
_entity_poly.pdbx_seq_one_letter_code
_entity_poly.pdbx_strand_id
1 'polypeptide(L)'
;SLSEIRSGRNLTAVGRNDTSDWWQVEDPINPGGFCWVASEVTDVGGNVEELPIVSAPFITVTKVDLRVEPNRIVVNCNDFPQTVFFEALVTTNGPTLLTWQWEASTGIVSDVGTLIFEESGTQAINEFYRINAPNEYWVTLKILTPNEHEEKVTFPVSCTP
;
A
#
# COMPACT_ATOMS: atom_id res chain seq x y z
N SER A 1 -5.68 -2.00 -22.12
CA SER A 1 -4.59 -1.29 -21.42
C SER A 1 -3.29 -1.43 -22.20
N LEU A 2 -2.32 -0.49 -22.11
CA LEU A 2 -1.01 -0.67 -22.76
C LEU A 2 -0.24 -1.89 -22.22
N SER A 3 -0.63 -2.43 -21.07
CA SER A 3 -0.02 -3.59 -20.41
C SER A 3 -0.59 -4.95 -20.86
N GLU A 4 -1.54 -5.00 -21.80
CA GLU A 4 -2.15 -6.25 -22.26
C GLU A 4 -1.34 -6.88 -23.40
N ILE A 5 -0.75 -8.05 -23.14
CA ILE A 5 -0.23 -8.90 -24.20
C ILE A 5 -1.42 -9.50 -24.95
N ARG A 6 -1.57 -9.16 -26.25
CA ARG A 6 -2.62 -9.72 -27.10
C ARG A 6 -2.45 -11.23 -27.24
N SER A 7 -3.56 -11.96 -27.14
CA SER A 7 -3.64 -13.41 -27.40
C SER A 7 -2.98 -13.78 -28.75
N GLY A 8 -2.22 -14.88 -28.76
CA GLY A 8 -1.54 -15.40 -29.95
C GLY A 8 -0.12 -14.85 -30.20
N ARG A 9 0.44 -14.07 -29.27
CA ARG A 9 1.83 -13.61 -29.34
C ARG A 9 2.75 -14.58 -28.61
N ASN A 10 3.86 -14.96 -29.24
CA ASN A 10 4.91 -15.74 -28.61
C ASN A 10 5.84 -14.84 -27.80
N LEU A 11 6.17 -15.25 -26.58
CA LEU A 11 7.14 -14.60 -25.69
C LEU A 11 8.21 -15.61 -25.29
N THR A 12 9.44 -15.13 -25.07
CA THR A 12 10.53 -15.95 -24.55
C THR A 12 10.50 -15.88 -23.02
N ALA A 13 10.23 -17.02 -22.38
CA ALA A 13 10.41 -17.16 -20.94
C ALA A 13 11.90 -17.29 -20.62
N VAL A 14 12.35 -16.53 -19.62
CA VAL A 14 13.74 -16.50 -19.13
C VAL A 14 13.84 -17.05 -17.71
N GLY A 15 12.72 -17.29 -17.04
CA GLY A 15 12.64 -17.84 -15.69
C GLY A 15 11.23 -18.34 -15.35
N ARG A 16 11.10 -19.02 -14.21
CA ARG A 16 9.84 -19.49 -13.65
C ARG A 16 9.80 -19.30 -12.14
N ASN A 17 8.63 -19.26 -11.52
CA ASN A 17 8.56 -19.41 -10.06
C ASN A 17 8.80 -20.88 -9.65
N ASP A 18 8.94 -21.13 -8.36
CA ASP A 18 9.24 -22.46 -7.80
C ASP A 18 8.14 -23.49 -8.05
N THR A 19 6.88 -23.06 -8.15
CA THR A 19 5.72 -23.92 -8.45
C THR A 19 5.40 -24.06 -9.93
N SER A 20 6.12 -23.38 -10.84
CA SER A 20 5.79 -23.32 -12.27
C SER A 20 4.42 -22.72 -12.62
N ASP A 21 3.79 -21.98 -11.71
CA ASP A 21 2.52 -21.29 -11.98
C ASP A 21 2.71 -19.96 -12.72
N TRP A 22 3.93 -19.42 -12.76
CA TRP A 22 4.27 -18.14 -13.39
C TRP A 22 5.56 -18.23 -14.22
N TRP A 23 5.57 -17.55 -15.37
CA TRP A 23 6.73 -17.40 -16.26
C TRP A 23 7.25 -15.96 -16.22
N GLN A 24 8.55 -15.79 -16.00
CA GLN A 24 9.22 -14.50 -16.19
C GLN A 24 9.59 -14.39 -17.68
N VAL A 25 9.08 -13.37 -18.36
CA VAL A 25 9.32 -13.11 -19.78
C VAL A 25 9.94 -11.73 -19.96
N GLU A 26 10.68 -11.51 -21.04
CA GLU A 26 11.12 -10.16 -21.42
C GLU A 26 9.89 -9.29 -21.75
N ASP A 27 9.85 -8.10 -21.17
CA ASP A 27 8.78 -7.13 -21.42
C ASP A 27 8.87 -6.63 -22.88
N PRO A 28 7.88 -6.92 -23.74
CA PRO A 28 7.92 -6.52 -25.14
C PRO A 28 7.79 -5.00 -25.35
N ILE A 29 7.42 -4.24 -24.32
CA ILE A 29 7.22 -2.79 -24.35
C ILE A 29 8.44 -2.07 -23.79
N ASN A 30 9.10 -2.65 -22.78
CA ASN A 30 10.26 -2.06 -22.10
C ASN A 30 11.51 -2.94 -22.30
N PRO A 31 12.37 -2.66 -23.30
CA PRO A 31 13.59 -3.43 -23.54
C PRO A 31 14.48 -3.50 -22.28
N GLY A 32 14.83 -4.71 -21.86
CA GLY A 32 15.59 -4.97 -20.62
C GLY A 32 14.73 -5.06 -19.35
N GLY A 33 13.43 -4.81 -19.44
CA GLY A 33 12.45 -5.11 -18.40
C GLY A 33 11.96 -6.56 -18.49
N PHE A 34 11.43 -7.07 -17.38
CA PHE A 34 10.82 -8.39 -17.31
C PHE A 34 9.42 -8.28 -16.68
N CYS A 35 8.49 -9.11 -17.13
CA CYS A 35 7.16 -9.24 -16.54
C CYS A 35 6.82 -10.69 -16.25
N TRP A 36 5.80 -10.90 -15.41
CA TRP A 36 5.33 -12.24 -15.04
C TRP A 36 4.01 -12.54 -15.77
N VAL A 37 3.94 -13.72 -16.38
CA VAL A 37 2.74 -14.22 -17.09
C VAL A 37 2.28 -15.51 -16.43
N ALA A 38 0.99 -15.61 -16.13
CA ALA A 38 0.43 -16.79 -15.47
C ALA A 38 0.42 -17.99 -16.43
N SER A 39 0.81 -19.16 -15.94
CA SER A 39 0.88 -20.40 -16.74
C SER A 39 -0.50 -20.85 -17.26
N GLU A 40 -1.56 -20.61 -16.47
CA GLU A 40 -2.94 -20.98 -16.78
C GLU A 40 -3.51 -20.34 -18.07
N VAL A 41 -2.90 -19.26 -18.56
CA VAL A 41 -3.30 -18.56 -19.79
C VAL A 41 -2.25 -18.68 -20.91
N THR A 42 -1.30 -19.61 -20.79
CA THR A 42 -0.21 -19.79 -21.77
C THR A 42 -0.17 -21.19 -22.36
N ASP A 43 0.12 -21.27 -23.67
CA ASP A 43 0.57 -22.50 -24.31
C ASP A 43 2.10 -22.55 -24.28
N VAL A 44 2.66 -23.58 -23.63
CA VAL A 44 4.11 -23.73 -23.47
C VAL A 44 4.71 -24.48 -24.65
N GLY A 45 5.74 -23.88 -25.28
CA GLY A 45 6.61 -24.54 -26.24
C GLY A 45 8.00 -24.79 -25.65
N GLY A 46 8.47 -26.04 -25.70
CA GLY A 46 9.81 -26.42 -25.20
C GLY A 46 9.82 -26.92 -23.75
N ASN A 47 11.03 -27.07 -23.18
CA ASN A 47 11.21 -27.57 -21.81
C ASN A 47 11.32 -26.42 -20.80
N VAL A 48 10.20 -26.10 -20.13
CA VAL A 48 10.17 -25.05 -19.09
C VAL A 48 10.75 -25.48 -17.74
N GLU A 49 11.00 -26.77 -17.54
CA GLU A 49 11.58 -27.26 -16.28
C GLU A 49 13.03 -26.81 -16.07
N GLU A 50 13.74 -26.56 -17.18
CA GLU A 50 15.13 -26.07 -17.21
C GLU A 50 15.25 -24.56 -16.96
N LEU A 51 14.13 -23.83 -16.93
CA LEU A 51 14.15 -22.40 -16.62
C LEU A 51 14.62 -22.17 -15.18
N PRO A 52 15.46 -21.16 -14.94
CA PRO A 52 15.89 -20.82 -13.59
C PRO A 52 14.68 -20.44 -12.73
N ILE A 53 14.72 -20.87 -11.47
CA ILE A 53 13.73 -20.43 -10.49
C ILE A 53 14.05 -18.98 -10.11
N VAL A 54 13.10 -18.09 -10.37
CA VAL A 54 13.13 -16.68 -10.01
C VAL A 54 11.94 -16.43 -9.10
N SER A 55 12.16 -15.83 -7.94
CA SER A 55 11.05 -15.45 -7.07
C SER A 55 10.26 -14.33 -7.73
N ALA A 56 8.95 -14.54 -7.90
CA ALA A 56 8.05 -13.46 -8.27
C ALA A 56 8.11 -12.34 -7.21
N PRO A 57 8.01 -11.06 -7.59
CA PRO A 57 7.96 -9.99 -6.62
C PRO A 57 6.71 -10.16 -5.75
N PHE A 58 6.90 -10.22 -4.44
CA PHE A 58 5.77 -10.18 -3.51
C PHE A 58 5.11 -8.81 -3.60
N ILE A 59 3.78 -8.77 -3.73
CA ILE A 59 3.06 -7.51 -3.65
C ILE A 59 3.05 -7.06 -2.20
N THR A 60 3.55 -5.86 -1.96
CA THR A 60 3.75 -5.30 -0.62
C THR A 60 3.43 -3.81 -0.62
N VAL A 61 3.01 -3.30 0.53
CA VAL A 61 3.22 -1.90 0.89
C VAL A 61 4.71 -1.68 1.10
N THR A 62 5.27 -0.75 0.33
CA THR A 62 6.69 -0.41 0.35
C THR A 62 6.99 0.87 1.11
N LYS A 63 5.99 1.75 1.28
CA LYS A 63 6.11 2.98 2.06
C LYS A 63 4.75 3.41 2.61
N VAL A 64 4.74 3.91 3.84
CA VAL A 64 3.64 4.71 4.40
C VAL A 64 4.24 6.04 4.85
N ASP A 65 3.59 7.14 4.47
CA ASP A 65 3.94 8.50 4.88
C ASP A 65 2.73 9.11 5.57
N LEU A 66 2.76 9.21 6.89
CA LEU A 66 1.63 9.68 7.71
C LEU A 66 1.87 11.09 8.22
N ARG A 67 0.94 11.99 7.94
CA ARG A 67 0.95 13.37 8.44
C ARG A 67 -0.36 13.74 9.13
N VAL A 68 -0.28 14.72 10.02
CA VAL A 68 -1.41 15.33 10.72
C VAL A 68 -1.37 16.85 10.54
N GLU A 69 -2.53 17.44 10.27
CA GLU A 69 -2.70 18.89 10.14
C GLU A 69 -3.91 19.40 10.94
N PRO A 70 -3.75 20.43 11.79
CA PRO A 70 -2.47 21.03 12.19
C PRO A 70 -1.62 20.06 13.03
N ASN A 71 -0.30 20.08 12.81
CA ASN A 71 0.65 19.26 13.59
C ASN A 71 0.93 19.77 15.00
N ARG A 72 0.34 20.91 15.38
CA ARG A 72 0.36 21.50 16.71
C ARG A 72 -0.83 22.43 16.89
N ILE A 73 -1.51 22.35 18.03
CA ILE A 73 -2.64 23.22 18.37
C ILE A 73 -2.35 24.01 19.64
N VAL A 74 -2.57 25.32 19.57
CA VAL A 74 -2.59 26.23 20.72
C VAL A 74 -3.78 27.17 20.54
N VAL A 75 -4.79 27.02 21.40
CA VAL A 75 -6.05 27.80 21.34
C VAL A 75 -6.48 28.26 22.72
N ASN A 76 -7.53 29.08 22.86
CA ASN A 76 -8.08 29.35 24.18
C ASN A 76 -8.79 28.10 24.71
N CYS A 77 -8.80 27.88 26.02
CA CYS A 77 -9.45 26.68 26.58
C CYS A 77 -10.97 26.64 26.32
N ASN A 78 -11.59 27.78 25.97
CA ASN A 78 -13.00 27.87 25.54
C ASN A 78 -13.23 27.55 24.06
N ASP A 79 -12.17 27.40 23.26
CA ASP A 79 -12.28 27.19 21.81
C ASP A 79 -12.38 25.70 21.43
N PHE A 80 -12.33 24.78 22.40
CA PHE A 80 -12.59 23.36 22.13
C PHE A 80 -14.06 23.12 21.72
N PRO A 81 -14.34 22.12 20.85
CA PRO A 81 -13.41 21.14 20.30
C PRO A 81 -12.60 21.64 19.10
N GLN A 82 -11.43 21.05 18.88
CA GLN A 82 -10.57 21.30 17.73
C GLN A 82 -10.59 20.10 16.79
N THR A 83 -10.43 20.32 15.48
CA THR A 83 -10.39 19.24 14.47
C THR A 83 -8.99 19.11 13.92
N VAL A 84 -8.51 17.87 13.81
CA VAL A 84 -7.28 17.51 13.09
C VAL A 84 -7.62 16.60 11.92
N PHE A 85 -6.83 16.70 10.86
CA PHE A 85 -6.92 15.87 9.67
C PHE A 85 -5.66 15.01 9.56
N PHE A 86 -5.84 13.74 9.26
CA PHE A 86 -4.78 12.79 8.99
C PHE A 86 -4.78 12.44 7.52
N GLU A 87 -3.60 12.41 6.92
CA GLU A 87 -3.40 11.86 5.58
C GLU A 87 -2.26 10.85 5.65
N ALA A 88 -2.54 9.62 5.23
CA ALA A 88 -1.52 8.62 4.99
C ALA A 88 -1.38 8.38 3.48
N LEU A 89 -0.19 8.60 2.95
CA LEU A 89 0.18 8.21 1.60
C LEU A 89 0.78 6.80 1.64
N VAL A 90 0.06 5.84 1.09
CA VAL A 90 0.46 4.42 1.08
C VAL A 90 0.93 4.05 -0.33
N THR A 91 2.16 3.56 -0.45
CA THR A 91 2.75 3.11 -1.72
C THR A 91 2.80 1.59 -1.78
N THR A 92 2.33 1.00 -2.88
CA THR A 92 2.46 -0.43 -3.19
C THR A 92 3.32 -0.67 -4.44
N ASN A 93 3.96 -1.83 -4.53
CA ASN A 93 4.73 -2.25 -5.70
C ASN A 93 3.91 -3.03 -6.75
N GLY A 94 2.58 -3.13 -6.60
CA GLY A 94 1.69 -3.72 -7.58
C GLY A 94 0.23 -3.77 -7.13
N PRO A 95 -0.66 -4.35 -7.97
CA PRO A 95 -2.09 -4.41 -7.69
C PRO A 95 -2.38 -5.26 -6.46
N THR A 96 -3.23 -4.75 -5.55
CA THR A 96 -3.56 -5.44 -4.31
C THR A 96 -4.83 -4.91 -3.65
N LEU A 97 -5.43 -5.73 -2.80
CA LEU A 97 -6.42 -5.29 -1.80
C LEU A 97 -5.68 -4.92 -0.51
N LEU A 98 -5.54 -3.62 -0.28
CA LEU A 98 -5.02 -3.06 0.96
C LEU A 98 -6.12 -3.12 2.03
N THR A 99 -5.80 -3.66 3.20
CA THR A 99 -6.66 -3.54 4.39
C THR A 99 -5.90 -2.87 5.52
N TRP A 100 -6.58 -2.02 6.28
CA TRP A 100 -5.94 -1.15 7.27
C TRP A 100 -6.88 -0.79 8.43
N GLN A 101 -6.32 -0.27 9.52
CA GLN A 101 -7.06 0.18 10.70
C GLN A 101 -6.37 1.39 11.35
N TRP A 102 -7.15 2.34 11.86
CA TRP A 102 -6.65 3.44 12.69
C TRP A 102 -6.70 3.09 14.18
N GLU A 103 -5.68 3.51 14.92
CA GLU A 103 -5.66 3.52 16.38
C GLU A 103 -5.29 4.92 16.88
N ALA A 104 -5.96 5.39 17.93
CA ALA A 104 -5.71 6.70 18.53
C ALA A 104 -5.33 6.59 20.02
N SER A 105 -4.64 7.59 20.54
CA SER A 105 -4.23 7.68 21.96
C SER A 105 -5.38 7.65 22.97
N THR A 106 -6.61 7.89 22.52
CA THR A 106 -7.83 7.79 23.32
C THR A 106 -8.35 6.35 23.48
N GLY A 107 -7.66 5.36 22.90
CA GLY A 107 -8.09 3.96 22.89
C GLY A 107 -9.13 3.62 21.82
N ILE A 108 -9.46 4.59 20.96
CA ILE A 108 -10.33 4.36 19.81
C ILE A 108 -9.58 3.54 18.76
N VAL A 109 -10.28 2.55 18.22
CA VAL A 109 -9.84 1.73 17.11
C VAL A 109 -10.95 1.78 16.05
N SER A 110 -10.62 2.05 14.78
CA SER A 110 -11.60 2.08 13.70
C SER A 110 -12.04 0.67 13.31
N ASP A 111 -13.10 0.55 12.51
CA ASP A 111 -13.32 -0.66 11.72
C ASP A 111 -12.18 -0.85 10.70
N VAL A 112 -12.06 -2.06 10.16
CA VAL A 112 -11.09 -2.35 9.10
C VAL A 112 -11.53 -1.69 7.80
N GLY A 113 -10.70 -0.78 7.29
CA GLY A 113 -10.87 -0.15 5.99
C GLY A 113 -10.27 -0.99 4.85
N THR A 114 -10.77 -0.78 3.63
CA THR A 114 -10.31 -1.46 2.42
C THR A 114 -10.00 -0.45 1.33
N LEU A 115 -8.92 -0.65 0.58
CA LEU A 115 -8.57 0.16 -0.60
C LEU A 115 -7.99 -0.72 -1.70
N ILE A 116 -8.43 -0.53 -2.94
CA ILE A 116 -7.96 -1.32 -4.08
C ILE A 116 -6.88 -0.52 -4.81
N PHE A 117 -5.71 -1.14 -4.97
CA PHE A 117 -4.69 -0.71 -5.92
C PHE A 117 -4.86 -1.56 -7.18
N GLU A 118 -5.20 -0.92 -8.31
CA GLU A 118 -5.31 -1.60 -9.61
C GLU A 118 -3.94 -1.76 -10.30
N GLU A 119 -2.94 -1.02 -9.85
CA GLU A 119 -1.55 -1.07 -10.29
C GLU A 119 -0.59 -0.63 -9.16
N SER A 120 0.71 -0.69 -9.39
CA SER A 120 1.68 -0.11 -8.45
C SER A 120 1.53 1.41 -8.38
N GLY A 121 1.69 1.99 -7.20
CA GLY A 121 1.54 3.43 -7.05
C GLY A 121 1.27 3.85 -5.61
N THR A 122 0.86 5.10 -5.45
CA THR A 122 0.56 5.70 -4.14
C THR A 122 -0.89 6.15 -4.10
N GLN A 123 -1.61 5.81 -3.05
CA GLN A 123 -2.95 6.33 -2.77
C GLN A 123 -3.03 6.92 -1.36
N ALA A 124 -3.99 7.82 -1.15
CA ALA A 124 -4.21 8.50 0.12
C ALA A 124 -5.35 7.87 0.92
N ILE A 125 -5.12 7.68 2.22
CA ILE A 125 -6.16 7.40 3.22
C ILE A 125 -6.29 8.64 4.09
N ASN A 126 -7.51 9.19 4.15
CA ASN A 126 -7.80 10.39 4.91
C ASN A 126 -8.75 10.10 6.08
N GLU A 127 -8.52 10.76 7.20
CA GLU A 127 -9.41 10.70 8.36
C GLU A 127 -9.40 12.03 9.10
N PHE A 128 -10.42 12.32 9.90
CA PHE A 128 -10.42 13.47 10.80
C PHE A 128 -10.82 13.06 12.22
N TYR A 129 -10.33 13.81 13.21
CA TYR A 129 -10.66 13.56 14.60
C TYR A 129 -10.93 14.85 15.37
N ARG A 130 -11.92 14.80 16.27
CA ARG A 130 -12.27 15.90 17.16
C ARG A 130 -11.64 15.74 18.52
N ILE A 131 -10.92 16.77 18.94
CA ILE A 131 -10.17 16.83 20.18
C ILE A 131 -10.89 17.77 21.14
N ASN A 132 -11.16 17.27 22.36
CA ASN A 132 -11.99 17.97 23.33
C ASN A 132 -11.20 18.59 24.49
N ALA A 133 -9.89 18.33 24.57
CA ALA A 133 -9.04 18.78 25.68
C ALA A 133 -7.57 18.90 25.26
N PRO A 134 -6.74 19.67 25.99
CA PRO A 134 -5.30 19.67 25.79
C PRO A 134 -4.68 18.34 26.22
N ASN A 135 -3.80 17.77 25.39
CA ASN A 135 -2.99 16.59 25.67
C ASN A 135 -1.88 16.43 24.60
N GLU A 136 -0.98 15.48 24.82
CA GLU A 136 -0.13 14.93 23.75
C GLU A 136 -0.87 13.76 23.09
N TYR A 137 -1.30 13.95 21.84
CA TYR A 137 -2.06 12.95 21.08
C TYR A 137 -1.16 12.18 20.12
N TRP A 138 -1.54 10.94 19.85
CA TRP A 138 -0.94 10.15 18.77
C TRP A 138 -2.02 9.41 17.99
N VAL A 139 -1.75 9.16 16.71
CA VAL A 139 -2.52 8.29 15.83
C VAL A 139 -1.58 7.35 15.09
N THR A 140 -2.00 6.10 14.94
CA THR A 140 -1.29 5.06 14.21
C THR A 140 -2.17 4.51 13.10
N LEU A 141 -1.63 4.45 11.87
CA LEU A 141 -2.19 3.63 10.80
C LEU A 141 -1.54 2.26 10.86
N LYS A 142 -2.33 1.20 10.94
CA LYS A 142 -1.87 -0.19 10.79
C LYS A 142 -2.35 -0.74 9.46
N ILE A 143 -1.41 -1.13 8.61
CA ILE A 143 -1.69 -1.94 7.43
C ILE A 143 -1.71 -3.41 7.86
N LEU A 144 -2.74 -4.14 7.44
CA LEU A 144 -2.95 -5.56 7.75
C LEU A 144 -2.62 -6.45 6.53
N THR A 145 -3.04 -6.02 5.34
CA THR A 145 -2.72 -6.69 4.06
C THR A 145 -2.26 -5.67 3.03
N PRO A 146 -1.39 -6.03 2.06
CA PRO A 146 -0.82 -7.37 1.80
C PRO A 146 0.31 -7.80 2.75
N ASN A 147 0.85 -6.89 3.55
CA ASN A 147 1.82 -7.17 4.59
C ASN A 147 1.57 -6.26 5.79
N GLU A 148 1.96 -6.72 6.97
CA GLU A 148 1.90 -5.89 8.17
C GLU A 148 2.89 -4.73 8.06
N HIS A 149 2.40 -3.52 8.35
CA HIS A 149 3.20 -2.31 8.46
C HIS A 149 2.45 -1.32 9.36
N GLU A 150 3.15 -0.44 10.06
CA GLU A 150 2.52 0.59 10.86
C GLU A 150 3.34 1.88 10.82
N GLU A 151 2.63 3.01 10.87
CA GLU A 151 3.23 4.34 10.95
C GLU A 151 2.48 5.17 12.00
N LYS A 152 3.21 5.92 12.83
CA LYS A 152 2.65 6.68 13.95
C LYS A 152 3.05 8.14 13.85
N VAL A 153 2.08 9.02 14.09
CA VAL A 153 2.32 10.45 14.25
C VAL A 153 1.87 10.92 15.63
N THR A 154 2.67 11.77 16.26
CA THR A 154 2.38 12.40 17.56
C THR A 154 2.25 13.91 17.36
N PHE A 155 1.29 14.55 18.02
CA PHE A 155 1.06 15.98 17.92
C PHE A 155 0.54 16.57 19.24
N PRO A 156 1.08 17.71 19.69
CA PRO A 156 0.67 18.34 20.93
C PRO A 156 -0.53 19.28 20.74
N VAL A 157 -1.48 19.20 21.67
CA VAL A 157 -2.61 20.12 21.79
C VAL A 157 -2.54 20.77 23.17
N SER A 158 -2.47 22.11 23.18
CA SER A 158 -2.41 22.91 24.40
C SER A 158 -3.46 24.01 24.34
N CYS A 159 -3.83 24.53 25.51
CA CYS A 159 -4.68 25.72 25.57
C CYS A 159 -4.15 26.74 26.57
N THR A 160 -4.48 28.00 26.32
CA THR A 160 -4.25 29.11 27.25
C THR A 160 -5.57 29.55 27.88
N PRO A 161 -5.57 29.98 29.16
CA PRO A 161 -6.76 30.48 29.84
C PRO A 161 -7.43 31.66 29.11
#